data_AF-A0A1Q8VP81-F1
#
_entry.id   AF-A0A1Q8VP81-F1
#
_cell.length_a   1.000
_cell.length_b   1.000
_cell.length_c   1.000
_cell.angle_alpha   90.00
_cell.angle_beta   90.00
_cell.angle_gamma   90.00
#
_symmetry.space_group_name_H-M   'P 1'
#
loop_
_entity.id
_entity.type
_entity.pdbx_description
1 polymer ?
#
loop_
_entity_poly.entity_id
_entity_poly.type
_entity_poly.pdbx_seq_one_letter_code
_entity_poly.pdbx_strand_id
1 'polypeptide(L)' 'MSAHEIAAEVGVTESTVRATCRQAKRPPRRKRHFTSDDLQRAQQLYAQGRTYIDIGLELGFGRDTVSKHLAAAQK' A
#
# COMPACT_ATOMS: atom_id res chain seq x y z
N MET A 1 18.30 -3.09 -28.56
CA MET A 1 19.19 -2.45 -27.58
C MET A 1 19.24 -3.30 -26.32
N SER A 2 20.42 -3.80 -25.99
CA SER A 2 20.73 -4.68 -24.87
C SER A 2 21.23 -3.87 -23.67
N ALA A 3 21.21 -4.47 -22.47
CA ALA A 3 21.73 -3.82 -21.26
C ALA A 3 23.23 -3.50 -21.35
N HIS A 4 23.98 -4.29 -22.11
CA HIS A 4 25.40 -4.09 -22.36
C HIS A 4 25.67 -2.86 -23.23
N GLU A 5 24.89 -2.67 -24.31
CA GLU A 5 25.03 -1.48 -25.18
C GLU A 5 24.72 -0.18 -24.40
N ILE A 6 23.67 -0.19 -23.59
CA ILE A 6 23.29 0.95 -22.73
C ILE A 6 24.39 1.23 -21.68
N ALA A 7 24.96 0.17 -21.11
CA ALA A 7 26.04 0.28 -20.13
C ALA A 7 27.29 0.96 -20.73
N ALA A 8 27.67 0.57 -21.94
CA ALA A 8 28.80 1.15 -22.65
C ALA A 8 28.57 2.61 -23.04
N GLU A 9 27.36 2.96 -23.48
CA GLU A 9 27.00 4.33 -23.89
C GLU A 9 26.95 5.31 -22.70
N VAL A 10 26.41 4.86 -21.56
CA VAL A 10 26.19 5.70 -20.37
C VAL A 10 27.38 5.65 -19.39
N GLY A 11 28.34 4.75 -19.60
CA GLY A 11 29.51 4.59 -18.72
C GLY A 11 29.16 3.96 -17.36
N VAL A 12 28.19 3.04 -17.33
CA VAL A 12 27.76 2.32 -16.11
C VAL A 12 27.93 0.81 -16.30
N THR A 13 27.80 0.04 -15.21
CA THR A 13 27.82 -1.42 -15.31
C THR A 13 26.49 -1.98 -15.81
N GLU A 14 26.53 -3.14 -16.47
CA GLU A 14 25.32 -3.83 -16.93
C GLU A 14 24.35 -4.17 -15.78
N SER A 15 24.88 -4.45 -14.58
CA SER A 15 24.06 -4.72 -13.39
C SER A 15 23.27 -3.49 -12.92
N THR A 16 23.86 -2.29 -13.02
CA THR A 16 23.18 -1.02 -12.78
C THR A 16 22.03 -0.81 -13.75
N VAL A 17 22.26 -1.04 -15.06
CA VAL A 17 21.21 -0.93 -16.09
C VAL A 17 20.06 -1.90 -15.77
N ARG A 18 20.38 -3.16 -15.46
CA ARG A 18 19.36 -4.17 -15.09
C ARG A 18 18.60 -3.79 -13.81
N ALA A 19 19.27 -3.23 -12.81
CA ALA A 19 18.65 -2.79 -11.55
C ALA A 19 17.67 -1.64 -11.79
N THR A 20 18.07 -0.62 -12.56
CA THR A 20 17.22 0.51 -12.92
C THR A 20 16.02 0.06 -13.75
N CYS A 21 16.22 -0.80 -14.76
CA CYS A 21 15.10 -1.38 -15.51
C CYS A 21 14.14 -2.18 -14.63
N ARG A 22 14.66 -2.94 -13.64
CA ARG A 22 13.81 -3.63 -12.65
C ARG A 22 13.05 -2.66 -11.77
N GLN A 23 13.68 -1.57 -11.33
CA GLN A 23 13.03 -0.56 -10.50
C GLN A 23 11.93 0.17 -11.26
N ALA A 24 12.17 0.55 -12.51
CA ALA A 24 11.18 1.19 -13.38
C ALA A 24 9.98 0.28 -13.69
N LYS A 25 10.21 -1.04 -13.79
CA LYS A 25 9.16 -2.05 -14.01
C LYS A 25 8.44 -2.48 -12.74
N ARG A 26 8.98 -2.20 -11.55
CA ARG A 26 8.30 -2.53 -10.29
C ARG A 26 7.12 -1.58 -10.15
N PRO A 27 5.88 -2.09 -10.02
CA PRO A 27 4.75 -1.22 -9.71
C PRO A 27 5.03 -0.49 -8.40
N PRO A 28 4.65 0.79 -8.28
CA PRO A 28 4.82 1.51 -7.03
C PRO A 28 4.13 0.70 -5.92
N ARG A 29 4.89 0.39 -4.85
CA ARG A 29 4.36 -0.28 -3.67
C ARG A 29 3.44 0.68 -2.92
N ARG A 30 2.23 0.89 -3.44
CA ARG A 30 1.22 1.70 -2.77
C ARG A 30 0.75 0.94 -1.55
N LYS A 31 0.96 1.54 -0.37
CA LYS A 31 0.22 1.13 0.82
C LYS A 31 -1.26 1.32 0.51
N ARG A 32 -2.08 0.29 0.76
CA ARG A 32 -3.53 0.38 0.58
C ARG A 32 -4.05 1.49 1.50
N HIS A 33 -4.84 2.40 0.95
CA HIS A 33 -5.47 3.47 1.70
C HIS A 33 -6.81 3.01 2.27
N PHE A 34 -7.20 3.58 3.41
CA PHE A 34 -8.51 3.38 3.99
C PHE A 34 -9.55 4.14 3.16
N THR A 35 -10.51 3.45 2.58
CA THR A 35 -11.50 4.04 1.67
C THR A 35 -12.82 4.34 2.37
N SER A 36 -13.74 5.01 1.67
CA SER A 36 -15.12 5.20 2.15
C SER A 36 -15.87 3.88 2.33
N ASP A 37 -15.62 2.89 1.47
CA ASP A 37 -16.21 1.55 1.59
C ASP A 37 -15.71 0.83 2.84
N ASP A 38 -14.41 0.97 3.13
CA ASP A 38 -13.80 0.45 4.36
C ASP A 38 -14.40 1.13 5.59
N LEU A 39 -14.68 2.43 5.52
CA LEU A 39 -15.35 3.17 6.59
C LEU A 39 -16.77 2.64 6.84
N GLN A 40 -17.56 2.44 5.79
CA GLN A 40 -18.93 1.92 5.92
C GLN A 40 -18.93 0.50 6.52
N ARG A 41 -18.04 -0.38 6.06
CA ARG A 41 -17.88 -1.71 6.66
C ARG A 41 -17.42 -1.64 8.12
N ALA A 42 -16.45 -0.79 8.43
CA ALA A 42 -15.96 -0.62 9.79
C ALA A 42 -17.07 -0.14 10.73
N GLN A 43 -17.93 0.78 10.29
CA GLN A 43 -19.09 1.24 11.07
C GLN A 43 -20.08 0.11 11.31
N GLN A 44 -20.40 -0.68 10.28
CA GLN A 44 -21.33 -1.81 10.40
C GLN A 44 -20.81 -2.86 11.39
N LEU A 45 -19.53 -3.23 11.29
CA LEU A 45 -18.90 -4.19 12.20
C LEU A 45 -18.82 -3.65 13.63
N TYR A 46 -18.52 -2.36 13.79
CA TYR A 46 -18.49 -1.72 15.10
C TYR A 46 -19.88 -1.68 15.75
N ALA A 47 -20.93 -1.40 14.96
CA ALA A 47 -22.32 -1.46 15.42
C ALA A 47 -22.74 -2.87 15.86
N GLN A 48 -22.10 -3.92 15.35
CA GLN A 48 -22.28 -5.31 15.80
C GLN A 48 -21.47 -5.65 17.08
N GLY A 49 -20.76 -4.68 17.65
CA GLY A 49 -19.95 -4.87 18.86
C GLY A 49 -18.56 -5.46 18.61
N ARG A 50 -18.08 -5.51 17.36
CA ARG A 50 -16.73 -6.01 17.05
C ARG A 50 -15.68 -5.02 17.56
N THR A 51 -14.56 -5.54 18.06
CA THR A 51 -13.47 -4.69 18.54
C THR A 51 -12.70 -4.05 17.38
N TYR A 52 -12.02 -2.92 17.62
CA TYR A 52 -11.18 -2.29 16.59
C TYR A 52 -10.06 -3.20 16.05
N ILE A 53 -9.61 -4.16 16.87
CA ILE A 53 -8.61 -5.15 16.45
C ILE A 53 -9.24 -6.10 15.43
N ASP A 54 -10.41 -6.67 15.75
CA ASP A 54 -11.10 -7.61 14.86
C ASP A 54 -11.50 -6.96 13.54
N ILE A 55 -11.99 -5.72 13.60
CA ILE A 55 -12.34 -4.93 12.41
C ILE A 55 -11.10 -4.69 11.55
N GLY A 56 -9.98 -4.32 12.17
CA GLY A 56 -8.71 -4.12 11.47
C GLY A 56 -8.23 -5.40 10.78
N LEU A 57 -8.29 -6.53 11.47
CA LEU A 57 -7.94 -7.83 10.90
C LEU A 57 -8.83 -8.18 9.70
N GLU A 58 -10.14 -7.98 9.81
CA GLU A 58 -11.09 -8.28 8.74
C GLU A 58 -10.92 -7.37 7.52
N LEU A 59 -10.59 -6.10 7.74
CA LEU A 59 -10.39 -5.12 6.67
C LEU A 59 -8.95 -5.01 6.17
N GLY A 60 -7.98 -5.68 6.80
CA GLY A 60 -6.56 -5.61 6.44
C GLY A 60 -5.87 -4.30 6.85
N PHE A 61 -6.29 -3.69 7.95
CA PHE A 61 -5.71 -2.47 8.52
C PHE A 61 -5.30 -2.66 9.98
N GLY A 62 -4.37 -1.82 10.46
CA GLY A 62 -4.04 -1.77 11.88
C GLY A 62 -5.18 -1.17 12.70
N ARG A 63 -5.31 -1.59 13.95
CA ARG A 63 -6.27 -1.05 14.95
C ARG A 63 -6.30 0.48 14.95
N ASP A 64 -5.13 1.13 14.96
CA ASP A 64 -5.05 2.59 15.06
C ASP A 64 -5.58 3.29 13.80
N THR A 65 -5.49 2.64 12.63
CA THR A 65 -6.10 3.14 11.40
C THR A 65 -7.61 3.10 11.50
N VAL A 66 -8.19 1.99 11.98
CA VAL A 66 -9.64 1.86 12.17
C VAL A 66 -10.15 2.89 13.19
N SER A 67 -9.47 3.01 14.34
CA SER A 67 -9.85 3.95 15.40
C SER A 67 -9.86 5.39 14.91
N LYS A 68 -8.82 5.83 14.20
CA LYS A 68 -8.76 7.19 13.64
C LYS A 68 -9.91 7.49 12.68
N HIS A 69 -10.26 6.56 11.79
CA HIS A 69 -11.30 6.79 10.78
C HIS A 69 -12.71 6.72 11.38
N LEU A 70 -12.98 5.79 12.31
CA LEU A 70 -14.26 5.75 13.01
C LEU A 70 -14.46 6.99 13.88
N ALA A 71 -13.43 7.45 14.59
CA ALA A 71 -13.51 8.67 15.39
C ALA A 71 -13.72 9.93 14.52
N ALA A 72 -13.10 9.99 13.33
CA ALA A 72 -13.29 11.09 12.40
C ALA A 72 -14.70 11.12 11.79
N ALA A 73 -15.37 9.96 11.66
CA ALA A 73 -16.71 9.85 11.10
C ALA A 73 -17.84 10.12 12.11
N GLN A 74 -17.53 10.14 13.42
CA GLN A 74 -18.50 10.42 14.50
C GLN A 74 -18.53 11.90 14.93
N LYS A 75 -17.72 12.75 14.29
CA LYS A 75 -17.72 14.20 14.49
C LYS A 75 -18.61 14.88 13.45
#